data_AF-A0A382AQW4-F1
#
_entry.id   AF-A0A382AQW4-F1
#
_cell.length_a   1.000
_cell.length_b   1.000
_cell.length_c   1.000
_cell.angle_alpha   90.00
_cell.angle_beta   90.00
_cell.angle_gamma   90.00
#
_symmetry.space_group_name_H-M   'P 1'
#
loop_
_entity.id
_entity.type
_entity.pdbx_description
1 polymer ?
#
loop_
_entity_poly.entity_id
_entity_poly.type
_entity_poly.pdbx_seq_one_letter_code
_entity_poly.pdbx_strand_id
1 'polypeptide(L)' 'KEILKTKDRLTNILSKHTGQKPERIDEDIDRDRFMSAEEAVDYGLIDRILEGPLNIRPEKNKKSDE' A
#
# COMPACT_ATOMS: atom_id res chain seq x y z
N LYS A 1 25.18 -5.47 -15.00
CA LYS A 1 24.55 -4.13 -14.92
C LYS A 1 23.02 -4.17 -14.89
N GLU A 2 22.36 -5.20 -15.44
CA GLU A 2 20.88 -5.28 -15.46
C GLU A 2 20.23 -5.40 -14.08
N ILE A 3 20.90 -6.05 -13.12
CA ILE A 3 20.39 -6.20 -11.74
C ILE A 3 20.25 -4.83 -11.05
N LEU A 4 21.24 -3.95 -11.19
CA LEU A 4 21.20 -2.61 -10.59
C LEU A 4 20.09 -1.75 -11.21
N LYS A 5 19.94 -1.78 -12.56
CA LYS A 5 18.82 -1.10 -13.23
C LYS A 5 17.46 -1.60 -12.75
N THR A 6 17.34 -2.90 -12.50
CA THR A 6 16.09 -3.50 -12.01
C THR A 6 15.82 -3.06 -10.58
N LYS A 7 16.83 -3.06 -9.70
CA LYS A 7 16.73 -2.55 -8.32
C LYS A 7 16.27 -1.09 -8.33
N ASP A 8 16.99 -0.22 -9.03
CA ASP A 8 16.64 1.21 -9.13
C ASP A 8 15.20 1.44 -9.61
N ARG A 9 14.75 0.65 -10.60
CA ARG A 9 13.38 0.75 -11.10
C ARG A 9 12.35 0.39 -10.03
N LEU A 10 12.59 -0.67 -9.27
CA LEU A 10 11.71 -1.10 -8.18
C LEU A 10 11.68 -0.06 -7.06
N THR A 11 12.85 0.45 -6.65
CA THR A 11 12.98 1.48 -5.60
C THR A 11 12.19 2.73 -5.99
N ASN A 12 12.29 3.19 -7.24
CA ASN A 12 11.54 4.35 -7.72
C ASN A 12 10.01 4.12 -7.75
N ILE A 13 9.56 2.93 -8.15
CA ILE A 13 8.14 2.59 -8.16
C ILE A 13 7.60 2.60 -6.72
N LEU A 14 8.28 1.91 -5.81
CA LEU A 14 7.87 1.84 -4.41
C LEU A 14 7.88 3.23 -3.77
N SER A 15 8.90 4.05 -4.02
CA SER A 15 9.00 5.41 -3.46
C SER A 15 7.83 6.28 -3.92
N LYS A 16 7.47 6.21 -5.20
CA LYS A 16 6.34 6.96 -5.76
C LYS A 16 5.00 6.59 -5.13
N HIS A 17 4.76 5.31 -4.85
CA HIS A 17 3.48 4.83 -4.35
C HIS A 17 3.35 4.89 -2.83
N THR A 18 4.45 4.74 -2.10
CA THR A 18 4.48 4.78 -0.62
C THR A 18 4.73 6.18 -0.07
N GLY A 19 5.24 7.10 -0.89
CA GLY A 19 5.69 8.43 -0.44
C GLY A 19 7.00 8.39 0.36
N GLN A 20 7.63 7.22 0.50
CA GLN A 20 8.91 7.07 1.18
C GLN A 20 10.07 7.52 0.28
N LYS A 21 11.16 7.96 0.91
CA LYS A 21 12.37 8.33 0.18
C LYS A 21 13.05 7.09 -0.44
N PRO A 22 13.64 7.20 -1.65
CA PRO A 22 14.33 6.09 -2.30
C PRO A 22 15.39 5.42 -1.42
N GLU A 23 16.16 6.20 -0.66
CA GLU A 23 17.22 5.68 0.21
C GLU A 23 16.67 4.76 1.30
N ARG A 24 15.50 5.11 1.86
CA ARG A 24 14.83 4.29 2.87
C ARG A 24 14.34 2.96 2.27
N ILE A 25 13.81 3.02 1.06
CA ILE A 25 13.36 1.82 0.36
C ILE A 25 14.54 0.92 0.02
N ASP A 26 15.67 1.48 -0.42
CA ASP A 26 16.86 0.70 -0.73
C ASP A 26 17.41 -0.07 0.49
N GLU A 27 17.33 0.51 1.68
CA GLU A 27 17.65 -0.16 2.95
C GLU A 27 16.60 -1.24 3.30
N ASP A 28 15.32 -0.89 3.18
CA ASP A 28 14.20 -1.77 3.53
C ASP A 28 14.06 -2.99 2.60
N ILE A 29 14.54 -2.91 1.35
CA ILE A 29 14.55 -4.04 0.39
C ILE A 29 15.88 -4.79 0.35
N ASP A 30 16.92 -4.32 1.04
CA ASP A 30 18.22 -5.03 1.11
C ASP A 30 18.11 -6.34 1.92
N ARG A 31 17.13 -6.39 2.83
CA ARG A 31 16.76 -7.56 3.62
C ARG A 31 15.26 -7.76 3.60
N ASP A 32 14.83 -8.99 3.85
CA ASP A 32 13.42 -9.30 4.02
C ASP A 32 12.89 -8.57 5.27
N ARG A 33 12.09 -7.52 5.04
CA ARG A 33 11.42 -6.76 6.08
C ARG A 33 9.93 -7.12 6.11
N PHE A 34 9.54 -7.90 7.11
CA PHE A 34 8.13 -8.18 7.38
C PHE A 34 7.54 -7.01 8.17
N MET A 35 6.31 -6.64 7.83
CA MET A 35 5.56 -5.57 8.49
C MET A 35 4.23 -6.11 8.99
N SER A 36 3.76 -5.61 10.13
CA SER A 36 2.37 -5.78 10.55
C SER A 36 1.42 -5.04 9.60
N ALA A 37 0.12 -5.30 9.73
CA ALA A 37 -0.88 -4.60 8.94
C ALA A 37 -0.87 -3.09 9.23
N GLU A 38 -0.70 -2.70 10.49
CA GLU A 38 -0.58 -1.30 10.94
C GLU A 38 0.68 -0.64 10.37
N GLU A 39 1.83 -1.33 10.47
CA GLU A 39 3.08 -0.83 9.92
C GLU A 39 3.01 -0.65 8.40
N ALA A 40 2.30 -1.53 7.69
CA ALA A 40 2.10 -1.41 6.24
C ALA A 40 1.22 -0.21 5.86
N VAL A 41 0.24 0.16 6.70
CA VAL A 41 -0.54 1.40 6.52
C VAL A 41 0.34 2.62 6.74
N ASP A 42 1.06 2.67 7.86
CA ASP A 42 1.92 3.81 8.21
C ASP A 42 3.07 3.99 7.21
N TYR A 43 3.56 2.89 6.64
CA TYR A 43 4.56 2.93 5.58
C TYR A 43 4.01 3.45 4.25
N GLY A 44 2.69 3.36 4.04
CA GLY A 44 2.02 3.72 2.78
C GLY A 44 1.98 2.58 1.76
N LEU A 45 2.15 1.32 2.19
CA LEU A 45 1.98 0.14 1.31
C LEU A 45 0.51 -0.17 1.05
N ILE A 46 -0.35 0.09 2.03
CA ILE A 46 -1.79 -0.16 1.97
C ILE A 46 -2.55 1.03 2.57
N ASP A 47 -3.77 1.30 2.08
CA ASP A 47 -4.52 2.46 2.55
C ASP A 47 -5.19 2.22 3.91
N ARG A 48 -5.79 1.03 4.11
CA ARG A 48 -6.60 0.69 5.29
C ARG A 48 -6.64 -0.82 5.54
N ILE A 49 -6.81 -1.19 6.81
CA ILE A 49 -7.03 -2.57 7.27
C ILE A 49 -8.53 -2.84 7.34
N LEU A 50 -8.97 -4.01 6.87
CA LEU A 50 -10.37 -4.44 6.94
C LEU A 50 -10.53 -5.47 8.05
N GLU A 51 -11.40 -5.19 9.03
CA GLU A 51 -11.65 -6.10 10.17
C GLU A 51 -12.82 -7.07 9.92
N GLY A 52 -13.48 -6.99 8.77
CA GLY A 52 -14.62 -7.85 8.44
C GLY A 52 -15.07 -7.72 6.98
N PRO A 53 -16.00 -8.58 6.54
CA PRO A 53 -16.54 -8.50 5.19
C PRO A 53 -17.17 -7.11 4.99
N LEU A 54 -16.79 -6.45 3.90
CA LEU A 54 -17.46 -5.22 3.48
C LEU A 54 -18.95 -5.53 3.33
N ASN A 55 -19.79 -4.91 4.15
CA ASN A 55 -21.24 -4.94 3.96
C ASN A 55 -21.59 -4.12 2.72
N ILE A 56 -21.32 -4.69 1.54
CA ILE A 56 -21.75 -4.14 0.26
C ILE A 56 -23.23 -4.50 0.09
N ARG A 57 -24.09 -3.96 0.95
CA ARG A 57 -25.51 -3.88 0.63
C ARG A 57 -25.69 -2.59 -0.17
N PRO A 58 -26.10 -2.63 -1.44
CA PRO A 58 -26.54 -1.41 -2.11
C PRO A 58 -27.77 -0.88 -1.36
N GLU A 59 -27.65 0.31 -0.78
CA GLU A 59 -28.77 1.11 -0.27
C GLU A 59 -29.79 1.28 -1.41
N LYS A 60 -30.83 0.45 -1.44
CA LYS A 60 -32.01 0.69 -2.28
C LYS A 60 -32.79 1.86 -1.65
N ASN A 61 -32.66 3.03 -2.27
CA ASN A 61 -33.59 4.16 -2.33
C ASN A 61 -34.37 4.53 -1.05
N LYS A 62 -33.86 5.54 -0.32
CA LYS A 62 -34.75 6.53 0.32
C LYS A 62 -35.25 7.49 -0.77
N LYS A 63 -36.42 7.22 -1.38
CA LYS A 63 -37.38 8.23 -1.94
C LYS A 63 -38.55 7.56 -2.67
N SER A 64 -39.74 7.71 -2.08
CA SER A 64 -41.09 7.84 -2.67
C SER A 64 -42.05 7.59 -1.50
N ASP A 65 -42.44 8.62 -0.78
CA ASP A 65 -43.73 9.31 -0.97
C ASP A 65 -44.90 8.35 -0.71
N GLU A 66 -45.38 8.32 0.54
CA GLU A 66 -46.79 8.35 0.98
C GLU A 66 -46.87 8.36 2.52
#